data_AF-A0A6P1HLA3-F1
#
_entry.id   AF-A0A6P1HLA3-F1
#
_cell.length_a   1.000
_cell.length_b   1.000
_cell.length_c   1.000
_cell.angle_alpha   90.00
_cell.angle_beta   90.00
_cell.angle_gamma   90.00
#
_symmetry.space_group_name_H-M   'P 1'
#
loop_
_entity.id
_entity.type
_entity.pdbx_description
1 polymer ?
#
loop_
_entity_poly.entity_id
_entity_poly.type
_entity_poly.pdbx_seq_one_letter_code
_entity_poly.pdbx_strand_id
1 'polypeptide(L)'
;MSKKFYQITVFILVVTLIIVGNLYRKERVNHQENYESFLTELNLNLYHAIDYSEKIQEKQPRGESLDDYLRELEDKMMRLYYLFEFGGSYLNLNIPEHFFYQSPNMIIEGFHISEEGYDVKFPPFDQDGKLNREELLILETMTDYMKKIKKGIKNSSNKVNTDLPEDEFEQLIQKHISHHFPETYFDAINK
;
A
#
# COMPACT_ATOMS: atom_id res chain seq x y z
N MET A 1 59.50 9.70 -4.99
CA MET A 1 58.26 9.69 -5.79
C MET A 1 58.25 10.95 -6.66
N SER A 2 58.14 10.85 -7.99
CA SER A 2 58.30 12.04 -8.86
C SER A 2 57.04 12.92 -8.83
N LYS A 3 57.19 14.26 -8.92
CA LYS A 3 56.06 15.21 -9.00
C LYS A 3 55.04 14.82 -10.08
N LYS A 4 55.51 14.23 -11.19
CA LYS A 4 54.66 13.74 -12.29
C LYS A 4 53.76 12.58 -11.85
N PHE A 5 54.27 11.66 -11.03
CA PHE A 5 53.46 10.56 -10.50
C PHE A 5 52.33 11.08 -9.59
N TYR A 6 52.65 12.03 -8.69
CA TYR A 6 51.63 12.67 -7.84
C TYR A 6 50.56 13.41 -8.67
N GLN A 7 50.96 14.14 -9.71
CA GLN A 7 50.03 14.83 -10.61
C GLN A 7 49.09 13.87 -11.35
N ILE A 8 49.60 12.72 -11.81
CA ILE A 8 48.79 11.69 -12.47
C ILE A 8 47.80 11.08 -11.46
N THR A 9 48.24 10.75 -10.24
CA THR A 9 47.36 10.20 -9.19
C THR A 9 46.25 11.18 -8.81
N VAL A 10 46.58 12.47 -8.62
CA VAL A 10 45.58 13.51 -8.32
C VAL A 10 44.61 13.68 -9.47
N PHE A 11 45.09 13.67 -10.72
CA PHE A 11 44.23 13.76 -11.90
C PHE A 11 43.24 12.58 -11.97
N ILE A 12 43.71 11.35 -11.75
CA ILE A 12 42.84 10.16 -11.71
C ILE A 12 41.79 10.30 -10.60
N LEU A 13 42.19 10.70 -9.39
CA LEU A 13 41.27 10.90 -8.27
C LEU A 13 40.18 11.93 -8.58
N VAL A 14 40.55 13.07 -9.17
CA VAL A 14 39.59 14.11 -9.55
C VAL A 14 38.62 13.59 -10.62
N VAL A 15 39.11 12.88 -11.64
CA VAL A 15 38.25 12.29 -12.68
C VAL A 15 37.30 11.26 -12.08
N THR A 16 37.78 10.39 -11.19
CA THR A 16 36.93 9.41 -10.50
C THR A 16 35.86 10.08 -9.64
N LEU A 17 36.21 11.12 -8.88
CA LEU A 17 35.23 11.88 -8.09
C LEU A 17 34.15 12.52 -8.95
N ILE A 18 34.51 13.07 -10.11
CA ILE A 18 33.55 13.64 -11.06
C ILE A 18 32.60 12.56 -11.60
N ILE A 19 33.13 11.39 -11.98
CA ILE A 19 32.32 10.27 -12.50
C ILE A 19 31.36 9.76 -11.41
N VAL A 20 31.86 9.48 -10.21
CA VAL A 20 31.04 9.00 -9.09
C VAL A 20 29.99 10.04 -8.69
N GLY A 21 30.36 11.33 -8.63
CA GLY A 21 29.43 12.41 -8.34
C GLY A 21 28.31 12.53 -9.38
N ASN A 22 28.63 12.34 -10.67
CA ASN A 22 27.62 12.34 -11.73
C ASN A 22 26.70 11.12 -11.67
N LEU A 23 27.24 9.93 -11.36
CA LEU A 23 26.45 8.71 -11.18
C LEU A 23 25.48 8.88 -10.00
N TYR A 24 25.97 9.34 -8.86
CA TYR A 24 25.16 9.60 -7.67
C TYR A 24 24.05 10.63 -7.95
N ARG A 25 24.37 11.71 -8.67
CA ARG A 25 23.35 12.71 -9.06
C ARG A 25 22.29 12.10 -9.96
N LYS A 26 22.67 11.28 -10.95
CA LYS A 26 21.73 10.62 -11.86
C LYS A 26 20.84 9.64 -11.12
N GLU A 27 21.41 8.85 -10.22
CA GLU A 27 20.67 7.91 -9.37
C GLU A 27 19.66 8.64 -8.49
N ARG A 28 20.06 9.75 -7.86
CA ARG A 28 19.15 10.57 -7.03
C ARG A 28 17.99 11.16 -7.85
N VAL A 29 18.26 11.67 -9.05
CA VAL A 29 17.20 12.22 -9.92
C VAL A 29 16.24 11.11 -10.35
N ASN A 30 16.76 9.97 -10.79
CA ASN A 30 15.94 8.83 -11.17
C ASN A 30 15.11 8.30 -9.99
N HIS A 31 15.69 8.22 -8.80
CA HIS A 31 15.00 7.80 -7.58
C HIS A 31 13.83 8.73 -7.26
N GLN A 32 14.07 10.05 -7.32
CA GLN A 32 13.02 11.04 -7.13
C GLN A 32 11.91 10.88 -8.17
N GLU A 33 12.23 10.85 -9.46
CA GLU A 33 11.23 10.69 -10.53
C GLU A 33 10.39 9.40 -10.37
N ASN A 34 11.03 8.29 -10.00
CA ASN A 34 10.34 7.04 -9.76
C ASN A 34 9.43 7.11 -8.53
N TYR A 35 9.85 7.79 -7.46
CA TYR A 35 9.03 7.99 -6.27
C TYR A 35 7.80 8.87 -6.55
N GLU A 36 7.95 9.94 -7.34
CA GLU A 36 6.84 10.78 -7.78
C GLU A 36 5.81 10.00 -8.62
N SER A 37 6.30 9.15 -9.52
CA SER A 37 5.46 8.25 -10.33
C SER A 37 4.72 7.27 -9.43
N PHE A 38 5.43 6.67 -8.47
CA PHE A 38 4.86 5.74 -7.50
C PHE A 38 3.73 6.37 -6.68
N LEU A 39 3.92 7.57 -6.09
CA LEU A 39 2.86 8.25 -5.33
C LEU A 39 1.64 8.59 -6.19
N THR A 40 1.86 8.92 -7.46
CA THR A 40 0.79 9.20 -8.42
C THR A 40 -0.02 7.95 -8.74
N GLU A 41 0.66 6.85 -9.06
CA GLU A 41 0.04 5.55 -9.32
C GLU A 41 -0.69 5.01 -8.08
N LEU A 42 -0.11 5.16 -6.89
CA LEU A 42 -0.74 4.81 -5.63
C LEU A 42 -2.04 5.59 -5.43
N ASN A 43 -2.03 6.91 -5.60
CA ASN A 43 -3.25 7.73 -5.46
C ASN A 43 -4.36 7.29 -6.44
N LEU A 44 -3.99 6.93 -7.68
CA LEU A 44 -4.94 6.45 -8.68
C LEU A 44 -5.51 5.08 -8.33
N ASN A 45 -4.67 4.13 -7.91
CA ASN A 45 -5.14 2.79 -7.55
C ASN A 45 -5.97 2.82 -6.26
N LEU A 46 -5.62 3.67 -5.28
CA LEU A 46 -6.45 3.91 -4.10
C LEU A 46 -7.81 4.48 -4.48
N TYR A 47 -7.86 5.40 -5.44
CA TYR A 47 -9.15 5.92 -5.94
C TYR A 47 -10.04 4.80 -6.47
N HIS A 48 -9.50 3.92 -7.32
CA HIS A 48 -10.27 2.83 -7.91
C HIS A 48 -10.74 1.81 -6.87
N ALA A 49 -9.88 1.42 -5.94
CA ALA A 49 -10.25 0.48 -4.87
C ALA A 49 -11.32 1.08 -3.93
N ILE A 50 -11.20 2.36 -3.57
CA ILE A 50 -12.20 3.07 -2.75
C ILE A 50 -13.53 3.15 -3.48
N ASP A 51 -13.55 3.65 -4.72
CA ASP A 51 -14.77 3.81 -5.52
C ASP A 51 -15.50 2.46 -5.69
N TYR A 52 -14.75 1.38 -5.90
CA TYR A 52 -15.34 0.07 -6.06
C TYR A 52 -15.89 -0.50 -4.74
N SER A 53 -15.14 -0.33 -3.64
CA SER A 53 -15.58 -0.71 -2.31
C SER A 53 -16.85 0.04 -1.87
N GLU A 54 -16.93 1.35 -2.14
CA GLU A 54 -18.12 2.17 -1.89
C GLU A 54 -19.33 1.70 -2.71
N LYS A 55 -19.13 1.34 -3.99
CA LYS A 55 -20.22 0.78 -4.83
C LYS A 55 -20.79 -0.51 -4.26
N ILE A 56 -19.97 -1.37 -3.65
CA ILE A 56 -20.45 -2.59 -3.00
C ILE A 56 -21.29 -2.24 -1.78
N GLN A 57 -20.83 -1.32 -0.93
CA GLN A 57 -21.54 -0.86 0.27
C GLN A 57 -22.88 -0.18 -0.07
N GLU A 58 -22.91 0.64 -1.11
CA GLU A 58 -24.11 1.36 -1.55
C GLU A 58 -25.14 0.45 -2.22
N LYS A 59 -24.69 -0.43 -3.12
CA LYS A 59 -25.60 -1.27 -3.91
C LYS A 59 -26.02 -2.54 -3.19
N GLN A 60 -25.21 -3.03 -2.25
CA GLN A 60 -25.38 -4.28 -1.53
C GLN A 60 -25.81 -5.43 -2.46
N PRO A 61 -24.98 -5.75 -3.49
CA PRO A 61 -25.32 -6.77 -4.47
C PRO A 61 -25.49 -8.14 -3.81
N ARG A 62 -26.17 -9.05 -4.51
CA ARG A 62 -26.49 -10.39 -4.00
C ARG A 62 -26.28 -11.46 -5.08
N GLY A 63 -26.05 -12.70 -4.66
CA GLY A 63 -25.86 -13.85 -5.53
C GLY A 63 -24.70 -13.65 -6.51
N GLU A 64 -24.87 -14.06 -7.76
CA GLU A 64 -23.86 -13.95 -8.83
C GLU A 64 -23.35 -12.51 -9.02
N SER A 65 -24.23 -11.51 -8.85
CA SER A 65 -23.77 -10.11 -8.95
C SER A 65 -22.76 -9.77 -7.86
N LEU A 66 -22.93 -10.28 -6.64
CA LEU A 66 -22.00 -10.02 -5.54
C LEU A 66 -20.63 -10.63 -5.83
N ASP A 67 -20.58 -11.85 -6.38
CA ASP A 67 -19.33 -12.51 -6.81
C ASP A 67 -18.57 -11.67 -7.84
N ASP A 68 -19.25 -11.14 -8.86
CA ASP A 68 -18.63 -10.25 -9.86
C ASP A 68 -18.02 -8.99 -9.21
N TYR A 69 -18.73 -8.37 -8.26
CA TYR A 69 -18.20 -7.22 -7.52
C TYR A 69 -16.98 -7.62 -6.68
N LEU A 70 -17.02 -8.74 -5.98
CA LEU A 70 -15.95 -9.17 -5.11
C LEU A 70 -14.66 -9.50 -5.88
N ARG A 71 -14.77 -10.14 -7.05
CA ARG A 71 -13.63 -10.41 -7.94
C ARG A 71 -13.01 -9.15 -8.52
N GLU A 72 -13.82 -8.18 -8.91
CA GLU A 72 -13.30 -6.92 -9.43
C GLU A 72 -12.65 -6.09 -8.32
N LEU A 73 -13.19 -6.14 -7.09
CA LEU A 73 -12.54 -5.54 -5.92
C LEU A 73 -11.18 -6.21 -5.66
N GLU A 74 -11.11 -7.55 -5.71
CA GLU A 74 -9.86 -8.31 -5.60
C GLU A 74 -8.81 -7.83 -6.61
N ASP A 75 -9.15 -7.67 -7.90
CA ASP A 75 -8.23 -7.11 -8.91
C ASP A 75 -7.68 -5.74 -8.50
N LYS A 76 -8.52 -4.84 -7.97
CA LYS A 76 -8.06 -3.51 -7.53
C LYS A 76 -7.13 -3.60 -6.33
N MET A 77 -7.43 -4.48 -5.40
CA MET A 77 -6.60 -4.70 -4.22
C MET A 77 -5.25 -5.33 -4.64
N MET A 78 -5.25 -6.33 -5.52
CA MET A 78 -4.02 -6.93 -6.05
C MET A 78 -3.12 -5.92 -6.79
N ARG A 79 -3.67 -4.92 -7.48
CA ARG A 79 -2.84 -3.85 -8.06
C ARG A 79 -2.16 -3.00 -7.00
N LEU A 80 -2.89 -2.66 -5.94
CA LEU A 80 -2.31 -1.98 -4.80
C LEU A 80 -1.22 -2.85 -4.15
N TYR A 81 -1.40 -4.17 -4.03
CA TYR A 81 -0.39 -5.09 -3.51
C TYR A 81 0.95 -4.92 -4.21
N TYR A 82 0.92 -5.09 -5.53
CA TYR A 82 2.13 -5.00 -6.33
C TYR A 82 2.74 -3.61 -6.26
N LEU A 83 1.94 -2.54 -6.19
CA LEU A 83 2.49 -1.19 -5.99
C LEU A 83 3.27 -1.07 -4.69
N PHE A 84 2.75 -1.59 -3.57
CA PHE A 84 3.47 -1.55 -2.30
C PHE A 84 4.69 -2.48 -2.28
N GLU A 85 4.61 -3.65 -2.91
CA GLU A 85 5.75 -4.57 -3.07
C GLU A 85 6.87 -3.92 -3.90
N PHE A 86 6.55 -3.33 -5.06
CA PHE A 86 7.51 -2.57 -5.86
C PHE A 86 7.96 -1.29 -5.16
N GLY A 87 7.11 -0.71 -4.31
CA GLY A 87 7.42 0.44 -3.46
C GLY A 87 8.34 0.11 -2.27
N GLY A 88 8.71 -1.15 -2.06
CA GLY A 88 9.62 -1.59 -0.98
C GLY A 88 11.02 -0.97 -1.05
N SER A 89 11.40 -0.31 -2.15
CA SER A 89 12.60 0.51 -2.21
C SER A 89 12.47 1.86 -1.49
N TYR A 90 11.25 2.35 -1.27
CA TYR A 90 10.93 3.63 -0.60
C TYR A 90 10.32 3.41 0.79
N LEU A 91 9.79 2.22 1.02
CA LEU A 91 9.14 1.81 2.24
C LEU A 91 10.05 0.77 2.89
N ASN A 92 10.76 1.12 3.96
CA ASN A 92 11.53 0.14 4.74
C ASN A 92 10.59 -0.65 5.66
N LEU A 93 9.58 -1.19 5.03
CA LEU A 93 8.48 -1.82 5.67
C LEU A 93 8.78 -3.30 5.75
N ASN A 94 9.09 -3.73 6.97
CA ASN A 94 8.70 -5.05 7.42
C ASN A 94 7.15 -5.06 7.59
N ILE A 95 6.40 -4.57 6.57
CA ILE A 95 4.95 -4.74 6.50
C ILE A 95 4.78 -6.24 6.66
N PRO A 96 4.00 -6.70 7.64
CA PRO A 96 3.62 -8.10 7.70
C PRO A 96 3.11 -8.46 6.32
N GLU A 97 3.95 -9.24 5.65
CA GLU A 97 3.63 -10.06 4.51
C GLU A 97 2.11 -10.29 4.53
N HIS A 98 1.40 -9.75 3.52
CA HIS A 98 0.09 -10.21 3.06
C HIS A 98 -1.20 -9.45 3.42
N PHE A 99 -1.25 -8.49 4.34
CA PHE A 99 -2.58 -8.20 4.92
C PHE A 99 -3.62 -7.50 4.00
N PHE A 100 -3.34 -6.32 3.45
CA PHE A 100 -4.36 -5.55 2.68
C PHE A 100 -4.85 -6.30 1.41
N TYR A 101 -4.13 -7.33 0.98
CA TYR A 101 -4.11 -7.82 -0.39
C TYR A 101 -4.53 -9.26 -0.55
N GLN A 102 -4.22 -10.10 0.45
CA GLN A 102 -4.84 -11.41 0.58
C GLN A 102 -6.23 -11.31 1.24
N SER A 103 -6.55 -10.17 1.87
CA SER A 103 -7.79 -9.95 2.60
C SER A 103 -9.06 -10.11 1.77
N PRO A 104 -9.18 -9.75 0.48
CA PRO A 104 -10.44 -9.93 -0.25
C PRO A 104 -10.88 -11.39 -0.32
N ASN A 105 -9.99 -12.34 -0.67
CA ASN A 105 -10.33 -13.76 -0.65
C ASN A 105 -10.51 -14.32 0.76
N MET A 106 -9.69 -13.91 1.74
CA MET A 106 -9.90 -14.35 3.13
C MET A 106 -11.23 -13.82 3.72
N ILE A 107 -11.65 -12.64 3.29
CA ILE A 107 -12.99 -12.11 3.53
C ILE A 107 -13.98 -13.05 2.83
N ILE A 108 -13.96 -13.16 1.50
CA ILE A 108 -14.92 -13.95 0.72
C ILE A 108 -15.05 -15.40 1.20
N GLU A 109 -13.94 -16.07 1.50
CA GLU A 109 -13.84 -17.50 1.83
C GLU A 109 -13.88 -17.78 3.34
N GLY A 110 -13.75 -16.74 4.16
CA GLY A 110 -13.70 -16.85 5.61
C GLY A 110 -12.33 -17.31 6.07
N PHE A 111 -12.08 -17.21 7.37
CA PHE A 111 -10.77 -17.47 7.93
C PHE A 111 -10.85 -17.84 9.40
N HIS A 112 -9.78 -18.44 9.91
CA HIS A 112 -9.68 -18.83 11.31
C HIS A 112 -8.42 -18.23 11.89
N ILE A 113 -8.58 -17.36 12.89
CA ILE A 113 -7.46 -16.87 13.70
C ILE A 113 -7.31 -17.82 14.88
N SER A 114 -6.14 -18.44 15.00
CA SER A 114 -5.72 -19.21 16.16
C SER A 114 -4.36 -18.69 16.63
N GLU A 115 -4.39 -17.73 17.54
CA GLU A 115 -3.22 -17.17 18.24
C GLU A 115 -3.41 -17.30 19.76
N GLU A 116 -2.34 -17.17 20.55
CA GLU A 116 -2.42 -17.31 22.02
C GLU A 116 -3.48 -16.36 22.61
N GLY A 117 -4.60 -16.94 23.07
CA GLY A 117 -5.72 -16.19 23.65
C GLY A 117 -6.87 -15.85 22.69
N TYR A 118 -6.74 -16.16 21.39
CA TYR A 118 -7.75 -15.88 20.38
C TYR A 118 -7.99 -17.09 19.48
N ASP A 119 -9.18 -17.68 19.62
CA ASP A 119 -9.69 -18.74 18.74
C ASP A 119 -11.00 -18.24 18.13
N VAL A 120 -10.91 -17.60 16.96
CA VAL A 120 -12.07 -17.00 16.30
C VAL A 120 -12.16 -17.46 14.85
N LYS A 121 -13.26 -18.14 14.55
CA LYS A 121 -13.61 -18.59 13.20
C LYS A 121 -14.58 -17.62 12.57
N PHE A 122 -14.18 -17.07 11.44
CA PHE A 122 -14.98 -16.22 10.58
C PHE A 122 -15.49 -17.05 9.41
N PRO A 123 -16.82 -17.15 9.24
CA PRO A 123 -17.36 -17.80 8.06
C PRO A 123 -17.04 -16.97 6.79
N PRO A 124 -17.00 -17.62 5.62
CA PRO A 124 -17.03 -16.96 4.32
C PRO A 124 -18.14 -15.92 4.21
N PHE A 125 -17.86 -14.81 3.51
CA PHE A 125 -18.88 -13.80 3.16
C PHE A 125 -19.95 -14.37 2.22
N ASP A 126 -19.78 -15.59 1.69
CA ASP A 126 -20.64 -16.20 0.67
C ASP A 126 -21.83 -17.01 1.21
N GLN A 127 -21.91 -17.31 2.50
CA GLN A 127 -22.76 -18.43 2.98
C GLN A 127 -24.28 -18.23 2.77
N ASP A 128 -24.74 -17.01 2.50
CA ASP A 128 -26.14 -16.70 2.21
C ASP A 128 -26.35 -15.81 0.96
N GLY A 129 -25.29 -15.62 0.14
CA GLY A 129 -25.32 -14.85 -1.10
C GLY A 129 -25.60 -13.36 -0.93
N LYS A 130 -25.29 -12.77 0.24
CA LYS A 130 -25.40 -11.33 0.51
C LYS A 130 -24.34 -10.93 1.55
N LEU A 131 -24.04 -9.63 1.61
CA LEU A 131 -23.22 -9.11 2.70
C LEU A 131 -24.04 -8.92 3.98
N ASN A 132 -23.61 -9.51 5.08
CA ASN A 132 -24.15 -9.23 6.41
C ASN A 132 -23.54 -7.95 7.01
N ARG A 133 -23.93 -7.62 8.25
CA ARG A 133 -23.57 -6.35 8.87
C ARG A 133 -22.08 -6.30 9.22
N GLU A 134 -21.55 -7.39 9.75
CA GLU A 134 -20.15 -7.53 10.14
C GLU A 134 -19.23 -7.43 8.92
N GLU A 135 -19.65 -8.02 7.81
CA GLU A 135 -18.94 -8.00 6.52
C GLU A 135 -18.90 -6.59 5.91
N LEU A 136 -20.04 -5.88 5.94
CA LEU A 136 -20.09 -4.47 5.53
C LEU A 136 -19.16 -3.62 6.39
N LEU A 137 -19.10 -3.87 7.70
CA LEU A 137 -18.28 -3.11 8.63
C LEU A 137 -16.77 -3.32 8.41
N ILE A 138 -16.35 -4.54 8.06
CA ILE A 138 -14.97 -4.84 7.65
C ILE A 138 -14.64 -4.08 6.36
N LEU A 139 -15.52 -4.17 5.36
CA LEU A 139 -15.34 -3.49 4.08
C LEU A 139 -15.24 -1.97 4.27
N GLU A 140 -16.13 -1.37 5.05
CA GLU A 140 -16.11 0.05 5.43
C GLU A 140 -14.80 0.45 6.12
N THR A 141 -14.31 -0.39 7.03
CA THR A 141 -13.07 -0.13 7.76
C THR A 141 -11.85 -0.15 6.83
N MET A 142 -11.79 -1.11 5.90
CA MET A 142 -10.77 -1.12 4.84
C MET A 142 -10.87 0.13 3.96
N THR A 143 -12.08 0.53 3.54
CA THR A 143 -12.29 1.76 2.77
C THR A 143 -11.78 2.99 3.51
N ASP A 144 -12.06 3.07 4.81
CA ASP A 144 -11.62 4.17 5.67
C ASP A 144 -10.10 4.26 5.73
N TYR A 145 -9.38 3.14 5.86
CA TYR A 145 -7.92 3.14 5.81
C TYR A 145 -7.42 3.64 4.46
N MET A 146 -7.94 3.13 3.33
CA MET A 146 -7.58 3.63 1.98
C MET A 146 -7.81 5.14 1.85
N LYS A 147 -8.95 5.63 2.35
CA LYS A 147 -9.28 7.06 2.35
C LYS A 147 -8.28 7.88 3.16
N LYS A 148 -7.87 7.39 4.33
CA LYS A 148 -6.88 8.06 5.19
C LYS A 148 -5.52 8.15 4.50
N ILE A 149 -5.05 7.07 3.88
CA ILE A 149 -3.78 7.06 3.11
C ILE A 149 -3.88 8.01 1.92
N LYS A 150 -4.94 7.88 1.11
CA LYS A 150 -5.17 8.74 -0.05
C LYS A 150 -5.25 10.22 0.31
N LYS A 151 -5.76 10.55 1.50
CA LYS A 151 -5.77 11.91 2.02
C LYS A 151 -4.38 12.34 2.49
N GLY A 152 -3.64 11.46 3.15
CA GLY A 152 -2.30 11.73 3.68
C GLY A 152 -1.25 12.00 2.58
N ILE A 153 -1.37 11.34 1.43
CA ILE A 153 -0.46 11.57 0.29
C ILE A 153 -0.78 12.84 -0.52
N LYS A 154 -1.73 13.67 -0.07
CA LYS A 154 -2.15 14.90 -0.76
C LYS A 154 -1.70 16.14 -0.03
N ASN A 155 -1.37 17.18 -0.79
CA ASN A 155 -1.06 18.51 -0.28
C ASN A 155 -2.33 19.34 0.00
N SER A 156 -2.14 20.56 0.51
CA SER A 156 -3.22 21.51 0.81
C SER A 156 -4.10 21.88 -0.39
N SER A 157 -3.60 21.70 -1.62
CA SER A 157 -4.34 21.92 -2.87
C SER A 157 -5.08 20.66 -3.36
N ASN A 158 -5.16 19.61 -2.54
CA ASN A 158 -5.79 18.32 -2.84
C ASN A 158 -5.15 17.57 -4.04
N LYS A 159 -3.92 17.95 -4.42
CA LYS A 159 -3.08 17.26 -5.40
C LYS A 159 -2.15 16.28 -4.68
N VAL A 160 -1.65 15.27 -5.40
CA VAL A 160 -0.61 14.36 -4.88
C VAL A 160 0.59 15.19 -4.43
N ASN A 161 1.07 14.97 -3.21
CA ASN A 161 2.25 15.61 -2.66
C ASN A 161 3.49 14.80 -3.09
N THR A 162 4.01 15.08 -4.28
CA THR A 162 5.21 14.43 -4.82
C THR A 162 6.47 14.71 -4.01
N ASP A 163 6.44 15.75 -3.17
CA ASP A 163 7.52 16.12 -2.25
C ASP A 163 7.35 15.48 -0.85
N LEU A 164 6.38 14.58 -0.65
CA LEU A 164 6.16 13.89 0.62
C LEU A 164 7.42 13.08 1.00
N PRO A 165 8.10 13.38 2.11
CA PRO A 165 9.27 12.60 2.53
C PRO A 165 8.95 11.10 2.69
N GLU A 166 9.86 10.23 2.26
CA GLU A 166 9.67 8.77 2.31
C GLU A 166 9.39 8.25 3.73
N ASP A 167 10.01 8.85 4.75
CA ASP A 167 9.79 8.54 6.16
C ASP A 167 8.41 8.98 6.67
N GLU A 168 7.92 10.14 6.22
CA GLU A 168 6.54 10.57 6.49
C GLU A 168 5.52 9.67 5.81
N PHE A 169 5.82 9.26 4.57
CA PHE A 169 5.00 8.29 3.84
C PHE A 169 4.99 6.93 4.54
N GLU A 170 6.15 6.42 4.96
CA GLU A 170 6.24 5.17 5.72
C GLU A 170 5.40 5.23 7.01
N GLN A 171 5.51 6.30 7.80
CA GLN A 171 4.70 6.48 9.00
C GLN A 171 3.21 6.54 8.71
N LEU A 172 2.81 7.18 7.60
CA LEU A 172 1.42 7.22 7.14
C LEU A 172 0.90 5.80 6.84
N ILE A 173 1.71 5.00 6.16
CA ILE A 173 1.37 3.61 5.83
C ILE A 173 1.33 2.76 7.10
N GLN A 174 2.32 2.84 7.98
CA GLN A 174 2.33 2.09 9.24
C GLN A 174 1.07 2.38 10.07
N LYS A 175 0.77 3.67 10.28
CA LYS A 175 -0.39 4.09 11.07
C LYS A 175 -1.73 3.52 10.59
N HIS A 176 -1.86 3.16 9.31
CA HIS A 176 -3.13 2.74 8.73
C HIS A 176 -3.15 1.32 8.15
N ILE A 177 -1.98 0.71 7.94
CA ILE A 177 -1.85 -0.57 7.21
C ILE A 177 -0.89 -1.55 7.91
N SER A 178 -0.08 -1.16 8.90
CA SER A 178 0.78 -2.14 9.59
C SER A 178 0.05 -3.04 10.58
N HIS A 179 -1.27 -2.87 10.71
CA HIS A 179 -2.07 -3.70 11.61
C HIS A 179 -2.22 -5.11 11.03
N HIS A 180 -2.04 -6.14 11.86
CA HIS A 180 -2.29 -7.51 11.47
C HIS A 180 -3.81 -7.73 11.27
N PHE A 181 -4.19 -8.79 10.55
CA PHE A 181 -5.60 -9.13 10.29
C PHE A 181 -6.52 -9.11 11.51
N PRO A 182 -6.13 -9.67 12.67
CA PRO A 182 -6.97 -9.63 13.85
C PRO A 182 -7.34 -8.20 14.23
N GLU A 183 -6.38 -7.27 14.13
CA GLU A 183 -6.54 -5.88 14.56
C GLU A 183 -7.50 -5.09 13.66
N THR A 184 -7.50 -5.29 12.34
CA THR A 184 -8.48 -4.63 11.46
C THR A 184 -9.90 -5.13 11.70
N TYR A 185 -10.05 -6.43 11.95
CA TYR A 185 -11.32 -6.99 12.39
C TYR A 185 -11.73 -6.41 13.76
N PHE A 186 -10.82 -6.38 14.75
CA PHE A 186 -11.08 -5.81 16.06
C PHE A 186 -11.45 -4.32 15.98
N ASP A 187 -10.79 -3.55 15.13
CA ASP A 187 -11.14 -2.16 14.86
C ASP A 187 -12.55 -2.02 14.28
N ALA A 188 -12.94 -2.93 13.37
CA ALA A 188 -14.27 -2.96 12.80
C ALA A 188 -15.32 -3.26 13.88
N ILE A 189 -15.16 -4.32 14.68
CA ILE A 189 -16.18 -4.73 15.67
C ILE A 189 -16.21 -3.91 16.96
N ASN A 190 -15.16 -3.14 17.27
CA ASN A 190 -15.11 -2.26 18.43
C ASN A 190 -15.44 -0.79 18.11
N LYS A 191 -15.82 -0.47 16.87
CA LYS A 191 -16.40 0.84 16.48
C LYS A 191 -17.81 1.02 17.04
#